data_AF-A0A529JV48-F1
#
_entry.id   AF-A0A529JV48-F1
#
_cell.length_a   1.000
_cell.length_b   1.000
_cell.length_c   1.000
_cell.angle_alpha   90.00
_cell.angle_beta   90.00
_cell.angle_gamma   90.00
#
_symmetry.space_group_name_H-M   'P 1'
#
loop_
_entity.id
_entity.type
_entity.pdbx_description
1 polymer ?
#
loop_
_entity_poly.entity_id
_entity_poly.type
_entity_poly.pdbx_seq_one_letter_code
_entity_poly.pdbx_strand_id
1 'polypeptide(L)'
;AAFGLGEETWSSGRAPASNNALVAYTPSRGVISVRGNWPLVPTMDVVVPHTRSVADMLELLDVIVADDPNTRGDFWRAQPWVALPKSSAVRPPRYTGLTPEGALQGMRLGVPRMYIGHDTEADVPIQTRAWVLDLW
;
A
#
# COMPACT_ATOMS: atom_id res chain seq x y z
N ALA A 1 4.10 -20.55 1.07
CA ALA A 1 5.25 -19.70 1.47
C ALA A 1 4.89 -18.90 2.73
N ALA A 2 5.87 -18.34 3.43
CA ALA A 2 5.62 -17.52 4.62
C ALA A 2 4.91 -16.20 4.26
N PHE A 3 5.33 -15.55 3.18
CA PHE A 3 4.77 -14.32 2.62
C PHE A 3 4.79 -14.38 1.08
N GLY A 4 4.22 -13.38 0.41
CA GLY A 4 4.28 -13.20 -1.05
C GLY A 4 4.71 -11.79 -1.43
N LEU A 5 5.18 -11.62 -2.67
CA LEU A 5 5.46 -10.32 -3.27
C LEU A 5 4.62 -10.16 -4.54
N GLY A 6 3.87 -9.06 -4.60
CA GLY A 6 3.13 -8.62 -5.77
C GLY A 6 3.56 -7.23 -6.23
N GLU A 7 2.81 -6.68 -7.17
CA GLU A 7 3.02 -5.35 -7.75
C GLU A 7 1.66 -4.70 -8.05
N GLU A 8 1.56 -3.40 -7.84
CA GLU A 8 0.34 -2.63 -8.12
C GLU A 8 0.57 -1.50 -9.11
N THR A 9 -0.24 -1.50 -10.18
CA THR A 9 -0.40 -0.36 -11.10
C THR A 9 -1.73 0.37 -10.82
N TRP A 10 -2.85 -0.34 -10.80
CA TRP A 10 -4.18 0.21 -10.45
C TRP A 10 -4.69 -0.34 -9.12
N SER A 11 -4.88 -1.66 -9.06
CA SER A 11 -5.37 -2.36 -7.87
C SER A 11 -4.87 -3.81 -7.79
N SER A 12 -3.85 -4.17 -8.57
CA SER A 12 -3.35 -5.55 -8.66
C SER A 12 -2.62 -6.03 -7.40
N GLY A 13 -2.39 -5.15 -6.40
CA GLY A 13 -1.94 -5.53 -5.07
C GLY A 13 -3.09 -5.66 -4.09
N ARG A 14 -3.96 -4.65 -3.98
CA ARG A 14 -5.06 -4.59 -2.99
C ARG A 14 -6.23 -5.51 -3.35
N ALA A 15 -6.60 -5.61 -4.62
CA ALA A 15 -7.72 -6.45 -5.04
C ALA A 15 -7.51 -7.94 -4.73
N PRO A 16 -6.39 -8.59 -5.11
CA PRO A 16 -6.15 -9.98 -4.74
C PRO A 16 -5.99 -10.16 -3.22
N ALA A 17 -5.43 -9.18 -2.51
CA ALA A 17 -5.31 -9.26 -1.05
C ALA A 17 -6.69 -9.28 -0.37
N SER A 18 -7.61 -8.40 -0.78
CA SER A 18 -8.99 -8.37 -0.28
C SER A 18 -9.69 -9.72 -0.53
N ASN A 19 -9.60 -10.25 -1.74
CA ASN A 19 -10.28 -11.49 -2.12
C ASN A 19 -9.69 -12.75 -1.44
N ASN A 20 -8.49 -12.66 -0.87
CA ASN A 20 -7.81 -13.77 -0.20
C ASN A 20 -7.52 -13.52 1.29
N ALA A 21 -8.15 -12.49 1.88
CA ALA A 21 -7.97 -12.13 3.30
C ALA A 21 -6.50 -11.94 3.70
N LEU A 22 -5.73 -11.20 2.89
CA LEU A 22 -4.32 -10.88 3.14
C LEU A 22 -4.14 -9.42 3.54
N VAL A 23 -3.07 -9.15 4.28
CA VAL A 23 -2.54 -7.80 4.48
C VAL A 23 -1.70 -7.43 3.27
N ALA A 24 -1.96 -6.26 2.70
CA ALA A 24 -1.18 -5.67 1.61
C ALA A 24 -0.70 -4.27 1.99
N TYR A 25 0.51 -3.93 1.59
CA TYR A 25 1.06 -2.58 1.76
C TYR A 25 1.45 -2.01 0.40
N THR A 26 0.74 -0.96 -0.02
CA THR A 26 1.05 -0.16 -1.22
C THR A 26 1.81 1.09 -0.78
N PRO A 27 3.14 1.15 -0.93
CA PRO A 27 3.94 2.23 -0.38
C PRO A 27 3.74 3.57 -1.10
N SER A 28 4.18 4.67 -0.45
CA SER A 28 4.43 5.93 -1.15
C SER A 28 5.54 5.77 -2.21
N ARG A 29 5.54 6.67 -3.21
CA ARG A 29 6.50 6.67 -4.33
C ARG A 29 7.95 6.59 -3.83
N GLY A 30 8.71 5.63 -4.37
CA GLY A 30 10.15 5.49 -4.10
C GLY A 30 10.52 4.86 -2.76
N VAL A 31 9.57 4.53 -1.88
CA VAL A 31 9.87 3.87 -0.59
C VAL A 31 10.42 2.46 -0.81
N ILE A 32 9.86 1.69 -1.75
CA ILE A 32 10.40 0.41 -2.20
C ILE A 32 10.79 0.55 -3.67
N SER A 33 12.06 0.25 -3.97
CA SER A 33 12.59 0.24 -5.34
C SER A 33 11.80 -0.74 -6.22
N VAL A 34 11.39 -0.30 -7.41
CA VAL A 34 10.82 -1.18 -8.45
C VAL A 34 11.88 -1.67 -9.45
N ARG A 35 13.17 -1.44 -9.18
CA ARG A 35 14.24 -1.85 -10.09
C ARG A 35 14.27 -3.37 -10.22
N GLY A 36 14.05 -3.85 -11.44
CA GLY A 36 14.03 -5.28 -11.76
C GLY A 36 12.63 -5.90 -11.82
N ASN A 37 11.60 -5.15 -11.42
CA ASN A 37 10.21 -5.50 -11.72
C ASN A 37 9.91 -5.28 -13.22
N TRP A 38 8.96 -6.04 -13.74
CA TRP A 38 8.46 -5.87 -15.10
C TRP A 38 7.44 -4.73 -15.12
N PRO A 39 7.74 -3.59 -15.75
CA PRO A 39 6.86 -2.43 -15.67
C PRO A 39 5.58 -2.62 -16.48
N LEU A 40 4.51 -1.96 -16.05
CA LEU A 40 3.26 -1.81 -16.81
C LEU A 40 2.97 -0.34 -17.10
N VAL A 41 2.82 0.50 -16.07
CA VAL A 41 2.74 1.96 -16.19
C VAL A 41 3.74 2.56 -15.21
N PRO A 42 4.96 2.94 -15.66
CA PRO A 42 6.07 3.32 -14.76
C PRO A 42 5.78 4.46 -13.77
N THR A 43 4.77 5.29 -14.05
CA THR A 43 4.34 6.37 -13.16
C THR A 43 3.45 5.90 -12.01
N MET A 44 2.95 4.66 -12.05
CA MET A 44 1.97 4.08 -11.14
C MET A 44 2.50 2.85 -10.41
N ASP A 45 3.42 2.11 -11.03
CA ASP A 45 3.93 0.83 -10.53
C ASP A 45 4.62 0.94 -9.16
N VAL A 46 4.23 0.06 -8.21
CA VAL A 46 4.86 -0.11 -6.89
C VAL A 46 4.93 -1.59 -6.48
N VAL A 47 5.97 -1.97 -5.75
CA VAL A 47 6.05 -3.30 -5.09
C VAL A 47 5.03 -3.39 -3.96
N VAL A 48 4.32 -4.52 -3.86
CA VAL A 48 3.30 -4.77 -2.84
C VAL A 48 3.59 -6.09 -2.12
N PRO A 49 4.17 -6.07 -0.91
CA PRO A 49 4.24 -7.27 -0.08
C PRO A 49 2.84 -7.73 0.35
N HIS A 50 2.67 -9.06 0.47
CA HIS A 50 1.47 -9.72 0.97
C HIS A 50 1.80 -10.65 2.13
N THR A 51 1.08 -10.54 3.23
CA THR A 51 1.24 -11.38 4.42
C THR A 51 -0.11 -11.79 5.02
N ARG A 52 -0.11 -12.75 5.96
CA ARG A 52 -1.32 -13.17 6.68
C ARG A 52 -1.65 -12.28 7.88
N SER A 53 -0.68 -11.50 8.36
CA SER A 53 -0.83 -10.64 9.53
C SER A 53 -0.02 -9.34 9.37
N VAL A 54 -0.42 -8.31 10.11
CA VAL A 54 0.33 -7.04 10.18
C VAL A 54 1.70 -7.27 10.81
N ALA A 55 1.82 -8.16 11.80
CA ALA A 55 3.11 -8.49 12.41
C ALA A 55 4.11 -9.05 11.38
N ASP A 56 3.69 -10.02 10.56
CA ASP A 56 4.52 -10.55 9.46
C ASP A 56 4.88 -9.46 8.44
N MET A 57 3.97 -8.50 8.20
CA MET A 57 4.23 -7.37 7.30
C MET A 57 5.35 -6.48 7.84
N LEU A 58 5.32 -6.16 9.14
CA LEU A 58 6.33 -5.31 9.77
C LEU A 58 7.71 -5.99 9.76
N GLU A 59 7.78 -7.29 10.01
CA GLU A 59 9.02 -8.09 9.89
C GLU A 59 9.58 -8.03 8.45
N LEU A 60 8.72 -8.20 7.44
CA LEU A 60 9.15 -8.16 6.05
C LEU A 60 9.63 -6.76 5.63
N LEU A 61 8.90 -5.71 6.01
CA LEU A 61 9.26 -4.32 5.72
C LEU A 61 10.59 -3.93 6.37
N ASP A 62 10.93 -4.51 7.52
CA ASP A 62 12.21 -4.27 8.15
C ASP A 62 13.40 -4.67 7.27
N VAL A 63 13.20 -5.69 6.41
CA VAL A 63 14.20 -6.21 5.48
C VAL A 63 14.18 -5.50 4.13
N ILE A 64 13.00 -5.32 3.52
CA ILE A 64 12.92 -4.92 2.10
C ILE A 64 12.94 -3.41 1.85
N VAL A 65 12.65 -2.58 2.85
CA VAL A 65 12.64 -1.11 2.69
C VAL A 65 14.04 -0.55 2.88
N ALA A 66 14.85 -0.45 1.85
CA ALA A 66 16.21 0.09 1.95
C ALA A 66 16.53 1.02 0.78
N ASP A 67 17.53 1.87 0.97
CA ASP A 67 18.04 2.69 -0.11
C ASP A 67 18.66 1.80 -1.20
N ASP A 68 18.15 1.95 -2.42
CA ASP A 68 18.75 1.35 -3.60
C ASP A 68 19.52 2.43 -4.38
N PRO A 69 20.87 2.37 -4.43
CA PRO A 69 21.67 3.42 -5.05
C PRO A 69 21.53 3.46 -6.58
N ASN A 70 20.96 2.43 -7.20
CA ASN A 70 20.72 2.38 -8.64
C ASN A 70 19.25 2.68 -8.93
N THR A 71 19.01 3.78 -9.65
CA THR A 71 17.66 4.26 -9.99
C THR A 71 17.19 3.81 -11.37
N ARG A 72 18.02 3.07 -12.13
CA ARG A 72 17.66 2.59 -13.47
C ARG A 72 16.38 1.74 -13.41
N GLY A 73 15.40 2.07 -14.26
CA GLY A 73 14.14 1.35 -14.36
C GLY A 73 13.10 1.78 -13.32
N ASP A 74 13.44 2.70 -12.41
CA ASP A 74 12.52 3.24 -11.42
C ASP A 74 12.26 4.72 -11.75
N PHE A 75 11.12 4.98 -12.40
CA PHE A 75 10.79 6.30 -12.93
C PHE A 75 10.87 7.39 -11.87
N TRP A 76 10.23 7.17 -10.71
CA TRP A 76 10.12 8.16 -9.65
C TRP A 76 11.45 8.48 -9.00
N ARG A 77 12.34 7.49 -8.80
CA ARG A 77 13.68 7.72 -8.26
C ARG A 77 14.67 8.27 -9.30
N ALA A 78 14.43 8.06 -10.59
CA ALA A 78 15.32 8.54 -11.66
C ALA A 78 15.02 9.97 -12.12
N GLN A 79 13.77 10.42 -12.03
CA GLN A 79 13.38 11.74 -12.52
C GLN A 79 13.96 12.89 -11.67
N PRO A 80 14.32 14.05 -12.27
CA PRO A 80 14.99 15.15 -11.55
C PRO A 80 14.05 16.29 -11.10
N TRP A 81 12.75 16.23 -11.40
CA TRP A 81 11.85 17.40 -11.27
C TRP A 81 11.08 17.45 -9.94
N VAL A 82 10.73 16.29 -9.39
CA VAL A 82 10.02 16.15 -8.12
C VAL A 82 10.98 15.58 -7.09
N ALA A 83 11.28 16.35 -6.04
CA ALA A 83 12.09 15.84 -4.95
C ALA A 83 11.37 14.70 -4.22
N LEU A 84 12.01 13.54 -4.11
CA LEU A 84 11.53 12.42 -3.30
C LEU A 84 12.54 12.12 -2.19
N PRO A 85 12.08 11.87 -0.95
CA PRO A 85 12.96 11.41 0.10
C PRO A 85 13.46 9.99 -0.20
N LYS A 86 14.65 9.67 0.30
CA LYS A 86 15.18 8.31 0.29
C LYS A 86 14.36 7.40 1.20
N SER A 87 14.34 6.09 0.93
CA SER A 87 13.67 5.10 1.77
C SER A 87 14.12 5.19 3.23
N SER A 88 15.43 5.36 3.46
CA SER A 88 16.04 5.53 4.79
C SER A 88 15.58 6.78 5.55
N ALA A 89 15.10 7.80 4.85
CA ALA A 89 14.59 9.03 5.45
C ALA A 89 13.10 8.94 5.82
N VAL A 90 12.37 7.96 5.28
CA VAL A 90 10.92 7.78 5.50
C VAL A 90 10.63 6.63 6.45
N ARG A 91 11.40 5.54 6.39
CA ARG A 91 11.17 4.37 7.24
C ARG A 91 11.51 4.67 8.70
N PRO A 92 10.79 4.06 9.67
CA PRO A 92 11.26 4.07 11.06
C PRO A 92 12.58 3.29 11.19
N PRO A 93 13.31 3.47 12.32
CA PRO A 93 14.49 2.65 12.61
C PRO A 93 14.20 1.15 12.55
N ARG A 94 12.99 0.75 13.01
CA ARG A 94 12.43 -0.60 12.86
C ARG A 94 10.90 -0.52 12.72
N TYR A 95 10.35 -1.21 11.73
CA TYR A 95 8.91 -1.36 11.52
C TYR A 95 8.26 -2.19 12.63
N THR A 96 8.94 -3.23 13.09
CA THR A 96 8.52 -4.06 14.24
C THR A 96 8.44 -3.27 15.56
N GLY A 97 9.01 -2.07 15.62
CA GLY A 97 8.87 -1.16 16.76
C GLY A 97 7.59 -0.31 16.76
N LEU A 98 6.77 -0.38 15.72
CA LEU A 98 5.47 0.30 15.67
C LEU A 98 4.47 -0.41 16.60
N THR A 99 3.78 0.35 17.44
CA THR A 99 2.81 -0.16 18.42
C THR A 99 1.38 0.12 17.95
N PRO A 100 0.65 -0.88 17.43
CA PRO A 100 -0.72 -0.68 16.98
C PRO A 100 -1.73 -0.54 18.13
N GLU A 101 -1.42 -1.05 19.32
CA GLU A 101 -2.31 -1.01 20.47
C GLU A 101 -2.65 0.43 20.87
N GLY A 102 -3.93 0.78 20.85
CA GLY A 102 -4.40 2.12 21.19
C GLY A 102 -4.10 3.20 20.15
N ALA A 103 -3.47 2.87 19.02
CA ALA A 103 -3.09 3.84 17.98
C ALA A 103 -4.29 4.57 17.35
N LEU A 104 -5.50 4.02 17.48
CA LEU A 104 -6.73 4.63 16.99
C LEU A 104 -7.42 5.56 18.01
N GLN A 105 -6.97 5.58 19.26
CA GLN A 105 -7.60 6.36 20.33
C GLN A 105 -7.54 7.86 20.00
N GLY A 106 -8.69 8.51 19.88
CA GLY A 106 -8.80 9.93 19.55
C GLY A 106 -8.59 10.26 18.06
N MET A 107 -8.36 9.26 17.20
CA MET A 107 -8.25 9.49 15.76
C MET A 107 -9.62 9.76 15.12
N ARG A 108 -9.62 10.54 14.04
CA ARG A 108 -10.81 10.78 13.20
C ARG A 108 -10.60 10.10 11.85
N LEU A 109 -11.41 9.10 11.55
CA LEU A 109 -11.38 8.36 10.29
C LEU A 109 -12.57 8.80 9.43
N GLY A 110 -12.28 9.26 8.21
CA GLY A 110 -13.31 9.58 7.22
C GLY A 110 -13.60 8.37 6.34
N VAL A 111 -14.88 8.03 6.16
CA VAL A 111 -15.32 6.97 5.26
C VAL A 111 -16.07 7.58 4.07
N PRO A 112 -15.57 7.44 2.83
CA PRO A 112 -16.23 8.01 1.67
C PRO A 112 -17.62 7.39 1.44
N ARG A 113 -18.65 8.24 1.32
CA ARG A 113 -20.06 7.83 1.20
C ARG A 113 -20.31 6.84 0.06
N MET A 114 -19.58 6.98 -1.05
CA MET A 114 -19.70 6.12 -2.23
C MET A 114 -19.38 4.64 -1.97
N TYR A 115 -18.60 4.31 -0.94
CA TYR A 115 -18.26 2.92 -0.60
C TYR A 115 -19.17 2.28 0.44
N ILE A 116 -20.14 3.05 0.96
CA ILE A 116 -21.07 2.61 2.01
C ILE A 116 -22.54 2.86 1.63
N GLY A 117 -22.82 3.08 0.34
CA GLY A 117 -24.19 3.24 -0.16
C GLY A 117 -24.89 4.54 0.20
N HIS A 118 -24.16 5.56 0.66
CA HIS A 118 -24.70 6.86 1.06
C HIS A 118 -24.42 7.99 0.05
N ASP A 119 -23.90 7.65 -1.13
CA ASP A 119 -23.73 8.61 -2.22
C ASP A 119 -24.97 8.59 -3.12
N THR A 120 -25.83 9.59 -2.95
CA THR A 120 -27.08 9.75 -3.71
C THR A 120 -26.89 10.55 -5.00
N GLU A 121 -25.69 11.06 -5.26
CA GLU A 121 -25.39 11.93 -6.41
C GLU A 121 -24.67 11.17 -7.53
N ALA A 122 -24.24 9.92 -7.30
CA ALA A 122 -23.51 9.13 -8.29
C ALA A 122 -24.43 8.61 -9.42
N ASP A 123 -24.09 8.95 -10.67
CA ASP A 123 -24.76 8.40 -11.88
C ASP A 123 -24.66 6.87 -11.95
N VAL A 124 -23.51 6.32 -11.53
CA VAL A 124 -23.24 4.88 -11.50
C VAL A 124 -22.72 4.52 -10.10
N PRO A 125 -23.61 4.16 -9.16
CA PRO A 125 -23.21 3.87 -7.78
C PRO A 125 -22.38 2.60 -7.69
N ILE A 126 -21.46 2.58 -6.73
CA ILE A 126 -20.61 1.41 -6.46
C ILE A 126 -21.49 0.31 -5.84
N GLN A 127 -21.50 -0.85 -6.50
CA GLN A 127 -22.16 -2.03 -5.96
C GLN A 127 -21.46 -2.48 -4.68
N THR A 128 -22.11 -2.25 -3.55
CA THR A 128 -21.59 -2.55 -2.21
C THR A 128 -22.34 -3.76 -1.66
N ARG A 129 -21.63 -4.69 -1.00
CA ARG A 129 -22.27 -5.87 -0.41
C ARG A 129 -23.25 -5.46 0.69
N ALA A 130 -24.41 -6.12 0.74
CA ALA A 130 -25.47 -5.83 1.72
C ALA A 130 -24.95 -5.79 3.17
N TRP A 131 -24.15 -6.78 3.57
CA TRP A 131 -23.59 -6.81 4.93
C TRP A 131 -22.66 -5.64 5.27
N VAL A 132 -22.05 -4.98 4.27
CA VAL A 132 -21.27 -3.75 4.50
C VAL A 132 -22.21 -2.58 4.74
N LEU A 133 -23.33 -2.52 4.00
CA LEU A 133 -24.35 -1.49 4.19
C LEU A 133 -24.99 -1.59 5.58
N ASP A 134 -25.20 -2.81 6.09
CA ASP A 134 -25.77 -3.05 7.43
C ASP A 134 -24.91 -2.51 8.59
N LEU A 135 -23.64 -2.12 8.33
CA LEU A 135 -22.74 -1.55 9.32
C LEU A 135 -22.87 -0.02 9.48
N TRP A 136 -23.71 0.64 8.67
CA TRP A 136 -23.86 2.10 8.58
C TRP A 136 -25.33 2.54 8.72
#